data_AF-A0A151T308-F1
#
_entry.id   AF-A0A151T308-F1
#
_cell.length_a   1.000
_cell.length_b   1.000
_cell.length_c   1.000
_cell.angle_alpha   90.00
_cell.angle_beta   90.00
_cell.angle_gamma   90.00
#
_symmetry.space_group_name_H-M   'P 1'
#
loop_
_entity.id
_entity.type
_entity.pdbx_description
1 polymer ?
#
loop_
_entity_poly.entity_id
_entity_poly.type
_entity_poly.pdbx_seq_one_letter_code
_entity_poly.pdbx_strand_id
1 'polypeptide(L)'
;MDVIGPIEPKTSNGRFFILVAIDYFTKWVEAASYAHVTLNVVVKFIKRELICRYGVPSRIITDNGTNLNNRMMTELCVDFKI
;
A
#
# COMPACT_ATOMS: atom_id res chain seq x y z
N MET A 1 -4.12 -0.17 5.70
CA MET A 1 -3.41 0.41 4.55
C MET A 1 -4.40 1.27 3.80
N ASP A 2 -3.96 2.44 3.37
CA ASP A 2 -4.82 3.45 2.77
C ASP A 2 -4.06 4.29 1.73
N VAL A 3 -4.79 5.02 0.91
CA VAL A 3 -4.29 5.95 -0.09
C VAL A 3 -4.64 7.38 0.32
N ILE A 4 -3.62 8.20 0.54
CA ILE A 4 -3.81 9.64 0.67
C ILE A 4 -3.90 10.24 -0.73
N GLY A 5 -5.08 10.80 -1.02
CA GLY A 5 -5.49 11.36 -2.31
C GLY A 5 -4.74 12.63 -2.72
N PRO A 6 -5.08 13.19 -3.90
CA PRO A 6 -4.20 14.13 -4.60
C PRO A 6 -3.73 15.29 -3.72
N ILE A 7 -2.44 15.36 -3.47
CA ILE A 7 -1.81 16.46 -2.74
C ILE A 7 -1.42 17.54 -3.74
N GLU A 8 -1.92 18.76 -3.51
CA GLU A 8 -1.56 19.93 -4.30
C GLU A 8 -0.69 20.92 -3.49
N PRO A 9 0.32 21.54 -4.13
CA PRO A 9 0.77 21.31 -5.50
C PRO A 9 1.52 19.96 -5.64
N LYS A 10 1.54 19.41 -6.86
CA LYS A 10 2.36 18.21 -7.14
C LYS A 10 3.83 18.49 -6.81
N THR A 11 4.53 17.48 -6.32
CA THR A 11 5.99 17.58 -6.12
C THR A 11 6.71 17.79 -7.46
N SER A 12 7.96 18.27 -7.41
CA SER A 12 8.81 18.45 -8.61
C SER A 12 9.01 17.17 -9.42
N ASN A 13 8.88 15.99 -8.79
CA ASN A 13 8.93 14.68 -9.44
C ASN A 13 7.55 14.11 -9.85
N GLY A 14 6.50 14.93 -9.82
CA GLY A 14 5.15 14.58 -10.31
C GLY A 14 4.38 13.61 -9.43
N ARG A 15 4.81 13.39 -8.18
CA ARG A 15 4.14 12.51 -7.22
C ARG A 15 3.17 13.31 -6.36
N PHE A 16 1.97 12.76 -6.16
CA PHE A 16 0.92 13.47 -5.43
C PHE A 16 -0.05 12.52 -4.72
N PHE A 17 0.27 11.22 -4.68
CA PHE A 17 -0.40 10.24 -3.84
C PHE A 17 0.59 9.66 -2.84
N ILE A 18 0.09 9.22 -1.68
CA ILE A 18 0.87 8.48 -0.69
C ILE A 18 0.14 7.18 -0.36
N LEU A 19 0.82 6.06 -0.49
CA LEU A 19 0.37 4.80 0.11
C LEU A 19 0.91 4.72 1.53
N VAL A 20 0.02 4.41 2.46
CA VAL A 20 0.35 4.32 3.88
C VAL A 20 -0.11 2.98 4.43
N ALA A 21 0.77 2.30 5.15
CA ALA A 21 0.43 1.15 6.00
C ALA A 21 0.83 1.47 7.44
N ILE A 22 -0.03 1.07 8.37
CA ILE A 22 0.20 1.27 9.80
C ILE A 22 0.15 -0.11 10.44
N ASP A 23 1.23 -0.50 11.12
CA ASP A 23 1.20 -1.67 11.98
C ASP A 23 0.23 -1.43 13.12
N TYR A 24 -0.69 -2.37 13.32
CA TYR A 24 -1.82 -2.16 14.24
C TYR A 24 -1.36 -2.05 15.70
N PHE A 25 -0.34 -2.82 16.09
CA PHE A 25 0.13 -2.92 17.48
C PHE A 25 1.05 -1.76 17.85
N THR A 26 2.14 -1.62 17.11
CA THR A 26 3.19 -0.63 17.39
C THR A 26 2.80 0.78 16.94
N LYS A 27 1.77 0.91 16.10
CA LYS A 27 1.44 2.14 15.37
C LYS A 27 2.56 2.61 14.45
N TRP A 28 3.50 1.74 14.10
CA TRP A 28 4.57 2.04 13.15
C TRP A 28 3.99 2.33 11.77
N VAL A 29 4.46 3.41 11.13
CA VAL A 29 3.94 3.90 9.86
C VAL A 29 4.97 3.66 8.75
N GLU A 30 4.55 2.99 7.69
CA GLU A 30 5.26 2.91 6.42
C GLU A 30 4.51 3.73 5.37
N ALA A 31 5.21 4.65 4.71
CA ALA A 31 4.62 5.54 3.72
C ALA A 31 5.53 5.69 2.51
N ALA A 32 4.95 5.62 1.30
CA ALA A 32 5.66 5.84 0.05
C ALA A 32 4.81 6.67 -0.93
N SER A 33 5.48 7.59 -1.64
CA SER A 33 4.81 8.50 -2.59
C SER A 33 4.84 7.98 -4.02
N TYR A 34 3.75 8.21 -4.76
CA TYR A 34 3.56 7.76 -6.13
C TYR A 34 2.90 8.84 -7.01
N ALA A 35 3.17 8.78 -8.32
CA ALA A 35 2.51 9.61 -9.32
C ALA A 35 1.10 9.11 -9.65
N HIS A 36 0.88 7.79 -9.56
CA HIS A 36 -0.40 7.14 -9.75
C HIS A 36 -0.51 5.96 -8.78
N VAL A 37 -1.70 5.69 -8.29
CA VAL A 37 -1.98 4.52 -7.45
C VAL A 37 -2.72 3.50 -8.28
N THR A 38 -1.96 2.71 -9.03
CA THR A 38 -2.50 1.55 -9.74
C THR A 38 -2.39 0.31 -8.87
N LEU A 39 -3.12 -0.71 -9.26
CA LEU A 39 -3.11 -2.02 -8.60
C LEU A 39 -1.69 -2.61 -8.46
N ASN A 40 -0.87 -2.50 -9.52
CA ASN A 40 0.52 -2.97 -9.49
C ASN A 40 1.38 -2.18 -8.50
N VAL A 41 1.09 -0.88 -8.32
CA VAL A 41 1.79 -0.03 -7.36
C VAL A 41 1.49 -0.49 -5.93
N VAL A 42 0.24 -0.82 -5.63
CA VAL A 42 -0.19 -1.31 -4.31
C VAL A 42 0.47 -2.66 -3.98
N VAL A 43 0.43 -3.62 -4.90
CA VAL A 43 1.08 -4.93 -4.71
C VAL A 43 2.60 -4.77 -4.53
N LYS A 44 3.22 -3.89 -5.32
CA LYS A 44 4.65 -3.60 -5.21
C LYS A 44 4.99 -2.96 -3.87
N PHE A 45 4.16 -2.05 -3.38
CA PHE A 45 4.30 -1.43 -2.07
C PHE A 45 4.26 -2.49 -0.96
N ILE A 46 3.26 -3.38 -0.95
CA ILE A 46 3.16 -4.43 0.07
C ILE A 46 4.37 -5.36 0.04
N LYS A 47 4.78 -5.83 -1.15
CA LYS A 47 5.94 -6.72 -1.28
C LYS A 47 7.22 -6.05 -0.78
N ARG A 48 7.49 -4.82 -1.23
CA ARG A 48 8.78 -4.15 -0.97
C ARG A 48 8.85 -3.48 0.40
N GLU A 49 7.82 -2.72 0.76
CA GLU A 49 7.83 -1.89 1.96
C GLU A 49 7.35 -2.65 3.19
N LEU A 50 6.55 -3.71 3.03
CA LEU A 50 6.05 -4.52 4.16
C LEU A 50 6.75 -5.87 4.23
N ILE A 51 6.55 -6.75 3.24
CA ILE A 51 6.99 -8.15 3.32
C ILE A 51 8.52 -8.29 3.34
N CYS A 52 9.22 -7.64 2.41
CA CYS A 52 10.69 -7.75 2.34
C CYS A 52 11.40 -7.12 3.53
N ARG A 53 10.79 -6.15 4.23
CA ARG A 53 11.42 -5.40 5.32
C ARG A 53 11.06 -5.94 6.70
N TYR A 54 9.80 -6.30 6.90
CA TYR A 54 9.24 -6.65 8.21
C TYR A 54 8.71 -8.08 8.29
N GLY A 55 8.65 -8.78 7.16
CA GLY A 55 8.04 -10.10 7.06
C GLY A 55 6.55 -10.03 6.68
N VAL A 56 5.95 -11.21 6.58
CA VAL A 56 4.57 -11.36 6.12
C VAL A 56 3.60 -10.93 7.23
N PRO A 57 2.71 -9.94 7.00
CA PRO A 57 1.71 -9.55 7.97
C PRO A 57 0.67 -10.67 8.13
N SER A 58 0.09 -10.78 9.33
CA SER A 58 -0.97 -11.77 9.59
C SER A 58 -2.31 -11.42 8.95
N ARG A 59 -2.55 -10.12 8.68
CA ARG A 59 -3.75 -9.64 8.01
C ARG A 59 -3.50 -8.24 7.44
N ILE A 60 -4.04 -7.97 6.26
CA ILE A 60 -4.07 -6.62 5.68
C ILE A 60 -5.51 -6.10 5.74
N ILE A 61 -5.68 -4.94 6.37
CA ILE A 61 -6.96 -4.22 6.41
C ILE A 61 -6.83 -2.98 5.54
N THR A 62 -7.73 -2.81 4.58
CA THR A 62 -7.80 -1.66 3.66
C THR A 62 -9.20 -1.06 3.69
N ASP A 63 -9.33 0.17 3.21
CA ASP A 63 -10.64 0.64 2.80
C ASP A 63 -11.12 -0.13 1.55
N ASN A 64 -12.40 -0.08 1.25
CA ASN A 64 -12.94 -0.77 0.06
C ASN A 64 -12.66 0.01 -1.24
N GLY A 65 -11.58 0.80 -1.28
CA GLY A 65 -11.17 1.56 -2.44
C GLY A 65 -10.91 0.63 -3.62
N THR A 66 -11.36 1.03 -4.80
CA THR A 66 -11.20 0.24 -6.04
C THR A 66 -9.74 -0.03 -6.40
N ASN A 67 -8.83 0.83 -5.94
CA ASN A 67 -7.39 0.63 -6.10
C ASN A 67 -6.80 -0.42 -5.15
N LEU A 68 -7.52 -0.79 -4.09
CA LEU A 68 -7.07 -1.70 -3.02
C LEU A 68 -7.82 -3.04 -3.02
N ASN A 69 -9.10 -3.06 -3.41
CA ASN A 69 -9.90 -4.28 -3.49
C ASN A 69 -9.92 -4.85 -4.91
N ASN A 70 -9.02 -5.79 -5.21
CA ASN A 70 -8.93 -6.41 -6.52
C ASN A 70 -8.37 -7.85 -6.48
N ARG A 71 -8.40 -8.50 -7.66
CA ARG A 71 -7.88 -9.87 -7.84
C ARG A 71 -6.39 -10.02 -7.51
N MET A 72 -5.52 -9.06 -7.86
CA MET A 72 -4.08 -9.18 -7.61
C MET A 72 -3.73 -9.09 -6.12
N MET A 73 -4.51 -8.33 -5.35
CA MET A 73 -4.42 -8.26 -3.90
C MET A 73 -4.87 -9.57 -3.27
N THR A 74 -5.96 -10.17 -3.79
CA THR A 74 -6.40 -11.51 -3.37
C THR A 74 -5.34 -12.57 -3.68
N GLU A 75 -4.78 -12.59 -4.88
CA GLU A 75 -3.71 -13.51 -5.27
C GLU A 75 -2.47 -13.34 -4.38
N LEU A 76 -2.09 -12.10 -4.08
CA LEU A 76 -1.02 -11.81 -3.13
C LEU A 76 -1.30 -12.40 -1.75
N CYS A 77 -2.50 -12.23 -1.21
CA CYS A 77 -2.85 -12.79 0.10
C CYS A 77 -2.80 -14.32 0.09
N VAL A 78 -3.26 -14.96 -0.99
CA VAL A 78 -3.19 -16.42 -1.16
C VAL A 78 -1.74 -16.90 -1.22
N ASP A 79 -0.89 -16.26 -2.02
CA ASP A 79 0.52 -16.63 -2.20
C ASP A 79 1.32 -16.55 -0.90
N PHE A 80 1.08 -15.49 -0.11
CA PHE A 80 1.79 -15.24 1.15
C PHE A 80 1.07 -15.78 2.38
N LYS A 81 -0.13 -16.36 2.24
CA LYS A 81 -0.98 -16.84 3.34
C LYS A 81 -1.31 -15.75 4.37
N ILE A 82 -1.69 -14.57 3.86
CA ILE A 82 -2.15 -13.39 4.62
C ILE A 82 -3.67 -13.45 4.82
#